data_AF-A0A183GP84-F1
#
_entry.id   AF-A0A183GP84-F1
#
_cell.length_a   1.000
_cell.length_b   1.000
_cell.length_c   1.000
_cell.angle_alpha   90.00
_cell.angle_beta   90.00
_cell.angle_gamma   90.00
#
_symmetry.space_group_name_H-M   'P 1'
#
loop_
_entity.id
_entity.type
_entity.pdbx_description
1 polymer ?
#
loop_
_entity_poly.entity_id
_entity_poly.type
_entity_poly.pdbx_seq_one_letter_code
_entity_poly.pdbx_strand_id
1 'polypeptide(L)'
;MKVRRLKEEKKTIGFLVLFSGLRRFFALEGSETVCGFWIVRGMYDFENVGFTNAVDGMKYLTCADCEYGPIGFLETETKLHYVSSARVTYG
;
A
#
# COMPACT_ATOMS: atom_id res chain seq x y z
N MET A 1 2.91 13.21 -8.17
CA MET A 1 3.60 12.16 -7.39
C MET A 1 4.75 11.53 -8.19
N LYS A 2 5.97 12.04 -8.00
CA LYS A 2 7.18 11.59 -8.70
C LYS A 2 8.01 10.70 -7.77
N VAL A 3 8.01 9.38 -8.01
CA VAL A 3 8.70 8.41 -7.14
C VAL A 3 9.90 7.79 -7.86
N ARG A 4 11.06 7.68 -7.18
CA ARG A 4 12.30 7.10 -7.75
C ARG A 4 12.27 5.57 -7.74
N ARG A 5 12.68 4.93 -8.85
CA ARG A 5 12.56 3.48 -9.10
C ARG A 5 13.56 2.67 -8.31
N LEU A 6 13.08 1.73 -7.51
CA LEU A 6 13.91 0.68 -6.91
C LEU A 6 13.17 -0.66 -6.95
N LYS A 7 13.98 -1.72 -7.06
CA LYS A 7 13.74 -3.17 -7.12
C LYS A 7 12.27 -3.65 -7.21
N GLU A 8 11.99 -4.39 -8.29
CA GLU A 8 10.70 -4.97 -8.59
C GLU A 8 10.43 -6.19 -7.69
N GLU A 9 9.49 -6.05 -6.75
CA GLU A 9 9.02 -7.12 -5.87
C GLU A 9 7.53 -7.37 -6.13
N LYS A 10 7.08 -8.62 -6.08
CA LYS A 10 5.65 -8.97 -6.21
C LYS A 10 5.01 -8.91 -4.83
N LYS A 11 3.95 -8.12 -4.65
CA LYS A 11 3.20 -8.06 -3.38
C LYS A 11 1.70 -7.97 -3.62
N THR A 12 0.94 -8.65 -2.77
CA THR A 12 -0.53 -8.64 -2.84
C THR A 12 -1.07 -7.38 -2.15
N ILE A 13 -1.96 -6.65 -2.81
CA ILE A 13 -2.71 -5.54 -2.21
C ILE A 13 -4.13 -6.04 -1.98
N GLY A 14 -4.55 -6.10 -0.71
CA GLY A 14 -5.89 -6.51 -0.34
C GLY A 14 -6.25 -5.99 1.04
N PHE A 15 -7.55 -5.81 1.28
CA PHE A 15 -8.11 -5.50 2.59
C PHE A 15 -7.91 -6.72 3.50
N LEU A 16 -7.16 -6.57 4.60
CA LEU A 16 -6.96 -7.67 5.53
C LEU A 16 -7.99 -7.57 6.65
N VAL A 17 -8.93 -8.52 6.71
CA VAL A 17 -9.84 -8.65 7.85
C VAL A 17 -9.43 -9.89 8.63
N LEU A 18 -8.66 -9.69 9.70
CA LEU A 18 -8.40 -10.75 10.68
C LEU A 18 -9.66 -10.97 11.53
N PHE A 19 -10.41 -12.03 11.24
CA PHE A 19 -11.22 -12.64 12.29
C PHE A 19 -10.28 -13.36 13.27
N SER A 20 -10.44 -13.06 14.55
CA SER A 20 -9.56 -13.34 15.68
C SER A 20 -9.39 -14.82 16.07
N GLY A 21 -9.13 -15.72 15.12
CA GLY A 21 -9.06 -17.17 15.42
C GLY A 21 -8.17 -18.06 14.57
N LEU A 22 -7.63 -17.62 13.42
CA LEU A 22 -6.78 -18.49 12.60
C LEU A 22 -5.77 -17.67 11.80
N ARG A 23 -4.47 -17.98 11.93
CA ARG A 23 -3.33 -17.43 11.17
C ARG A 23 -3.37 -17.82 9.68
N ARG A 24 -4.52 -17.67 9.02
CA ARG A 24 -4.67 -17.88 7.59
C ARG A 24 -5.01 -16.54 6.94
N PHE A 25 -4.05 -16.06 6.16
CA PHE A 25 -4.23 -14.98 5.18
C PHE A 25 -5.36 -15.39 4.22
N PHE A 26 -6.60 -15.02 4.55
CA PHE A 26 -7.70 -15.13 3.61
C PHE A 26 -7.71 -13.83 2.78
N ALA A 27 -7.30 -13.95 1.53
CA ALA A 27 -7.60 -12.99 0.48
C ALA A 27 -9.12 -12.79 0.44
N LEU A 28 -9.61 -11.61 0.82
CA LEU A 28 -11.02 -11.25 0.64
C LEU A 28 -11.35 -11.20 -0.87
N GLU A 29 -12.58 -11.52 -1.24
CA GLU A 29 -13.08 -11.26 -2.60
C GLU A 29 -12.91 -9.76 -2.90
N GLY A 30 -11.94 -9.43 -3.76
CA GLY A 30 -11.49 -8.07 -4.03
C GLY A 30 -10.01 -7.77 -3.78
N SER A 31 -9.21 -8.74 -3.29
CA SER A 31 -7.75 -8.59 -3.28
C SER A 31 -7.13 -8.97 -4.62
N GLU A 32 -6.14 -8.20 -5.06
CA GLU A 32 -5.40 -8.48 -6.29
C GLU A 32 -3.90 -8.61 -6.02
N THR A 33 -3.24 -9.49 -6.77
CA THR A 33 -1.78 -9.55 -6.78
C THR A 33 -1.25 -8.54 -7.78
N VAL A 34 -0.49 -7.56 -7.28
CA VAL A 34 0.12 -6.54 -8.12
C VAL A 34 1.63 -6.72 -8.12
N CYS A 35 2.28 -6.43 -9.24
CA CYS A 35 3.73 -6.50 -9.37
C CYS A 35 4.31 -5.10 -9.50
N GLY A 36 5.50 -4.90 -8.94
CA GLY A 36 6.21 -3.63 -9.05
C GLY A 36 5.72 -2.60 -8.04
N PHE A 37 6.52 -2.41 -6.99
CA PHE A 37 6.28 -1.42 -5.96
C PHE A 37 7.45 -0.44 -5.89
N TRP A 38 7.12 0.80 -5.58
CA TRP A 38 8.08 1.84 -5.24
C TRP A 38 8.16 1.94 -3.73
N ILE A 39 9.39 1.94 -3.21
CA ILE A 39 9.62 2.10 -1.77
C ILE A 39 9.90 3.57 -1.49
N VAL A 40 9.09 4.16 -0.63
CA VAL A 40 9.29 5.52 -0.11
C VAL A 40 9.61 5.44 1.38
N ARG A 41 10.66 6.14 1.79
CA ARG A 41 11.24 6.01 3.14
C ARG A 41 10.51 6.88 4.16
N GLY A 42 10.19 8.12 3.80
CA GLY A 42 9.48 9.06 4.68
C GLY A 42 8.11 9.42 4.15
N MET A 43 7.17 9.69 5.06
CA MET A 43 5.87 10.27 4.68
C MET A 43 6.02 11.65 4.03
N TYR A 44 7.09 12.38 4.39
CA TYR A 44 7.38 13.73 3.87
C TYR A 44 7.98 13.71 2.45
N ASP A 45 8.33 12.53 1.92
CA ASP A 45 8.77 12.38 0.54
C ASP A 45 7.59 12.34 -0.45
N PHE A 46 6.35 12.29 0.05
CA PHE A 46 5.13 12.36 -0.75
C PHE A 46 4.66 13.81 -0.90
N GLU A 47 4.25 14.18 -2.12
CA GLU A 47 3.61 15.48 -2.36
C GLU A 47 2.20 15.53 -1.75
N ASN A 48 1.37 14.54 -2.10
CA ASN A 48 0.00 14.37 -1.61
C ASN A 48 -0.28 12.88 -1.43
N VAL A 49 -0.49 12.43 -0.18
CA VAL A 49 -0.87 11.04 0.12
C VAL A 49 -1.77 10.98 1.35
N GLY A 50 -2.83 10.17 1.27
CA GLY A 50 -3.70 9.82 2.38
C GLY A 50 -3.30 8.50 3.01
N PHE A 51 -3.63 8.32 4.30
CA PHE A 51 -3.41 7.08 5.03
C PHE A 51 -4.70 6.63 5.68
N THR A 52 -5.03 5.35 5.54
CA THR A 52 -6.13 4.75 6.31
C THR A 52 -5.71 4.50 7.77
N ASN A 53 -6.71 4.18 8.60
CA ASN A 53 -6.44 3.60 9.90
C ASN A 53 -5.61 2.31 9.78
N ALA A 54 -4.79 2.05 10.79
CA ALA A 54 -3.99 0.84 10.84
C ALA A 54 -4.88 -0.38 11.04
N VAL A 55 -4.74 -1.36 10.16
CA VAL A 55 -5.39 -2.67 10.26
C VAL A 55 -4.28 -3.70 10.15
N ASP A 56 -4.14 -4.55 11.17
CA ASP A 56 -3.13 -5.60 11.27
C ASP A 56 -1.68 -5.16 10.95
N GLY A 57 -1.22 -4.10 11.60
CA GLY A 57 0.17 -3.63 11.42
C GLY A 57 0.44 -2.98 10.06
N MET A 58 -0.59 -2.71 9.26
CA MET A 58 -0.49 -2.08 7.94
C MET A 58 -1.40 -0.85 7.87
N LYS A 59 -0.99 0.18 7.13
CA LYS A 59 -1.86 1.30 6.75
C LYS A 59 -1.94 1.37 5.23
N TYR A 60 -3.12 1.49 4.65
CA TYR A 60 -3.23 1.65 3.20
C TYR A 60 -2.97 3.10 2.79
N LEU A 61 -2.31 3.26 1.65
CA LEU A 61 -2.12 4.56 1.03
C LEU A 61 -3.32 4.84 0.11
N THR A 62 -3.85 6.05 0.19
CA THR A 62 -4.93 6.55 -0.67
C THR A 62 -4.50 7.86 -1.33
N CYS A 63 -5.20 8.25 -2.39
CA CYS A 63 -5.06 9.60 -2.94
C CYS A 63 -5.59 10.62 -1.91
N ALA A 64 -4.84 11.68 -1.63
CA ALA A 64 -5.29 12.73 -0.71
C ALA A 64 -6.42 13.59 -1.29
N ASP A 65 -6.48 13.75 -2.62
CA ASP A 65 -7.41 14.67 -3.28
C ASP A 65 -8.77 14.03 -3.59
N CYS A 66 -8.79 12.74 -3.93
CA CYS A 66 -10.02 12.03 -4.32
C CYS A 66 -10.35 10.82 -3.45
N GLU A 67 -9.55 10.56 -2.40
CA GLU A 67 -9.70 9.42 -1.47
C GLU A 67 -9.68 8.02 -2.12
N TYR A 68 -9.46 7.94 -3.43
CA TYR A 68 -9.39 6.69 -4.16
C TYR A 68 -8.18 5.86 -3.71
N GLY A 69 -8.41 4.57 -3.48
CA GLY A 69 -7.38 3.63 -3.07
C GLY A 69 -7.91 2.22 -2.89
N PRO A 70 -7.06 1.27 -2.48
CA PRO A 70 -5.66 1.48 -2.07
C PRO A 70 -4.71 1.63 -3.26
N ILE A 71 -3.84 2.64 -3.22
CA ILE A 71 -2.72 2.81 -4.19
C ILE A 71 -1.42 2.14 -3.70
N GLY A 72 -1.40 1.69 -2.44
CA GLY A 72 -0.24 1.10 -1.79
C GLY A 72 -0.53 0.78 -0.32
N PHE A 73 0.52 0.44 0.43
CA PHE A 73 0.45 0.23 1.88
C PHE A 73 1.76 0.60 2.58
N LEU A 74 1.67 0.94 3.86
CA LEU A 74 2.76 1.22 4.79
C LEU A 74 2.81 0.08 5.79
N GLU A 75 3.99 -0.51 5.90
CA GLU A 75 4.30 -1.51 6.92
C GLU A 75 4.71 -0.79 8.21
N THR A 76 3.93 -0.94 9.27
CA THR A 76 4.13 -0.14 10.49
C THR A 76 5.37 -0.54 11.28
N GLU A 77 5.88 -1.76 11.08
CA GLU A 77 7.13 -2.25 11.69
C GLU A 77 8.36 -1.62 11.02
N THR A 78 8.48 -1.74 9.70
CA THR A 78 9.64 -1.22 8.95
C THR A 78 9.55 0.27 8.65
N LYS A 79 8.36 0.87 8.82
CA LYS A 79 8.02 2.23 8.41
C LYS A 79 8.24 2.50 6.90
N LEU A 80 8.31 1.44 6.10
CA LEU A 80 8.47 1.54 4.66
C LEU A 80 7.11 1.66 3.98
N HIS A 81 7.03 2.58 3.04
CA HIS A 81 5.84 2.85 2.25
C HIS A 81 6.01 2.19 0.89
N TYR A 82 5.06 1.35 0.50
CA TYR A 82 5.06 0.63 -0.76
C TYR A 82 3.95 1.20 -1.64
N VAL A 83 4.31 1.81 -2.76
CA VAL A 83 3.37 2.38 -3.74
C VAL A 83 3.30 1.45 -4.94
N SER A 84 2.11 1.05 -5.36
CA SER A 84 1.95 0.17 -6.51
C SER A 84 2.15 0.93 -7.82
N SER A 85 3.08 0.45 -8.65
CA SER A 85 3.35 1.01 -9.97
C SER A 85 2.16 0.91 -10.93
N ALA A 86 1.25 -0.03 -10.70
CA ALA A 86 0.06 -0.24 -11.53
C ALA A 86 -1.13 0.65 -11.11
N ARG A 87 -1.08 1.26 -9.93
CA ARG A 87 -2.17 2.09 -9.38
C ARG A 87 -1.90 3.59 -9.46
N VAL A 88 -0.73 3.98 -9.96
CA VAL A 88 -0.32 5.38 -10.12
C VAL A 88 0.21 5.63 -11.53
N THR A 89 -0.07 6.80 -12.08
CA THR A 89 0.43 7.23 -13.39
C THR A 89 1.65 8.13 -13.24
N TYR A 90 2.62 8.02 -14.15
CA TYR A 90 3.80 8.89 -14.21
C TYR A 90 3.54 10.04 -15.19
N GLY A 91 3.82 11.26 -14.74
CA GLY A 91 3.83 12.48 -15.55
C GLY A 91 5.19 13.15 -15.52
#